data_AF-A0A661AGJ6-F1
#
_entry.id   AF-A0A661AGJ6-F1
#
_cell.length_a   1.000
_cell.length_b   1.000
_cell.length_c   1.000
_cell.angle_alpha   90.00
_cell.angle_beta   90.00
_cell.angle_gamma   90.00
#
_symmetry.space_group_name_H-M   'P 1'
#
loop_
_entity.id
_entity.type
_entity.pdbx_description
1 polymer ?
#
loop_
_entity_poly.entity_id
_entity_poly.type
_entity_poly.pdbx_seq_one_letter_code
_entity_poly.pdbx_strand_id
1 'polypeptide(L)' 'FTLYGDTRRGRRPDFTRAEEPGRAKKLYEKFIEYARSHGVKVEEGVFGERMEVELLNDGPVTIILESE' A
#
# COMPACT_ATOMS: atom_id res chain seq x y z
N PHE A 1 2.89 -2.63 2.95
CA PHE A 1 3.57 -2.51 4.26
C PHE A 1 4.91 -1.78 4.16
N THR A 2 5.69 -1.99 3.09
CA THR A 2 7.05 -1.43 2.94
C THR A 2 7.12 0.10 2.96
N LEU A 3 6.02 0.82 2.66
CA LEU A 3 5.91 2.27 2.82
C LEU A 3 6.23 2.75 4.25
N TYR A 4 6.01 1.91 5.27
CA TYR A 4 6.35 2.20 6.67
C TYR A 4 7.78 1.74 7.06
N GLY A 5 8.62 1.35 6.10
CA GLY A 5 9.99 0.91 6.35
C GLY A 5 10.89 2.05 6.84
N ASP A 6 11.25 2.05 8.12
CA ASP A 6 12.21 2.99 8.70
C ASP A 6 13.64 2.53 8.39
N THR A 7 14.33 3.33 7.58
CA THR A 7 15.70 3.06 7.11
C THR A 7 16.77 3.89 7.81
N ARG A 8 16.41 4.64 8.87
CA ARG A 8 17.35 5.54 9.57
C ARG A 8 18.40 4.79 10.38
N ARG A 9 18.20 3.51 10.69
CA ARG A 9 19.08 2.70 11.56
C ARG A 9 19.69 1.51 10.80
N GLY A 10 20.70 1.78 9.98
CA GLY A 10 21.51 0.75 9.32
C GLY A 10 20.95 0.24 7.99
N ARG A 11 21.34 -0.97 7.58
CA ARG A 11 21.04 -1.53 6.25
C ARG A 11 19.73 -2.33 6.15
N ARG A 12 19.13 -2.69 7.29
CA ARG A 12 17.87 -3.45 7.34
C ARG A 12 16.75 -2.50 7.77
N PRO A 13 15.73 -2.26 6.92
CA PRO A 13 14.58 -1.45 7.32
C PRO A 13 13.83 -2.08 8.49
N ASP A 14 13.34 -1.25 9.41
CA ASP A 14 12.40 -1.63 10.47
C ASP A 14 10.97 -1.38 10.01
N PHE A 15 10.04 -2.28 10.35
CA PHE A 15 8.63 -2.19 9.94
C PHE A 15 7.69 -2.14 11.14
N THR A 16 8.18 -1.77 12.33
CA THR A 16 7.38 -1.75 13.57
C THR A 16 6.17 -0.82 13.49
N ARG A 17 6.23 0.22 12.65
CA ARG A 17 5.09 1.13 12.39
C ARG A 17 4.03 0.57 11.45
N ALA A 18 4.31 -0.51 10.72
CA ALA A 18 3.31 -1.14 9.87
C ALA A 18 2.31 -1.92 10.72
N GLU A 19 1.03 -1.86 10.35
CA GLU A 19 -0.03 -2.62 11.01
C GLU A 19 0.15 -4.15 10.85
N GLU A 20 -0.33 -4.91 11.82
CA GLU A 20 -0.30 -6.38 11.82
C GLU A 20 -1.08 -6.95 10.62
N PRO A 21 -0.61 -8.03 9.96
CA PRO A 21 -1.22 -8.55 8.73
C PRO A 21 -2.74 -8.77 8.76
N GLY A 22 -3.28 -9.33 9.84
CA GLY A 22 -4.71 -9.58 10.00
C GLY A 22 -5.54 -8.30 10.03
N ARG A 23 -5.13 -7.29 10.80
CA ARG A 23 -5.81 -5.98 10.82
C ARG A 23 -5.55 -5.19 9.53
N ALA A 24 -4.34 -5.25 8.98
CA ALA A 24 -3.97 -4.61 7.73
C ALA A 24 -4.81 -5.12 6.55
N LYS A 25 -5.07 -6.44 6.47
CA LYS A 25 -5.93 -7.02 5.43
C LYS A 25 -7.36 -6.46 5.49
N LYS A 26 -7.94 -6.38 6.69
CA LYS A 26 -9.29 -5.80 6.88
C LYS A 26 -9.36 -4.33 6.45
N LEU A 27 -8.31 -3.55 6.76
CA LEU A 27 -8.24 -2.14 6.36
C LEU A 27 -8.05 -2.00 4.85
N TYR A 28 -7.23 -2.85 4.24
CA TYR A 28 -7.03 -2.93 2.79
C TYR A 28 -8.34 -3.22 2.05
N GLU A 29 -9.06 -4.26 2.46
CA GLU A 29 -10.36 -4.64 1.88
C GLU A 29 -11.38 -3.50 2.02
N LYS A 30 -11.48 -2.91 3.22
CA LYS A 30 -12.37 -1.76 3.49
C LYS A 30 -12.03 -0.55 2.62
N PHE A 31 -10.75 -0.24 2.41
CA PHE A 31 -10.33 0.88 1.57
C PHE A 31 -10.74 0.67 0.11
N ILE A 32 -10.58 -0.56 -0.40
CA ILE A 32 -10.97 -0.92 -1.75
C ILE A 32 -12.48 -0.79 -1.95
N GLU A 33 -13.27 -1.29 -1.00
CA GLU A 33 -14.74 -1.12 -1.01
C GLU A 33 -15.14 0.35 -0.99
N TYR A 34 -14.49 1.16 -0.15
CA TYR A 34 -14.72 2.60 -0.08
C TYR A 34 -14.39 3.29 -1.41
N ALA A 35 -13.26 2.97 -2.05
CA ALA A 35 -12.93 3.54 -3.35
C ALA A 35 -13.95 3.15 -4.44
N ARG A 36 -14.36 1.88 -4.47
CA ARG A 36 -15.41 1.39 -5.38
C ARG A 36 -16.74 2.12 -5.16
N SER A 37 -17.12 2.38 -3.91
CA SER A 37 -18.39 3.07 -3.60
C SER A 37 -18.42 4.52 -4.09
N HIS A 38 -17.27 5.12 -4.39
CA HIS A 38 -17.17 6.48 -4.96
C HIS A 38 -17.15 6.48 -6.50
N GLY A 39 -17.48 5.36 -7.14
CA GLY A 39 -17.56 5.25 -8.60
C GLY A 39 -16.19 5.15 -9.29
N VAL A 40 -15.11 4.93 -8.52
CA VAL A 40 -13.78 4.68 -9.07
C VAL A 40 -13.72 3.25 -9.60
N LYS A 41 -13.19 3.05 -10.81
CA LYS A 41 -12.83 1.71 -11.28
C LYS A 41 -11.60 1.23 -10.49
N VAL A 42 -11.75 0.14 -9.75
CA VAL A 42 -10.70 -0.40 -8.88
C VAL A 42 -10.34 -1.81 -9.30
N GLU A 43 -9.11 -1.98 -9.76
CA GLU A 43 -8.43 -3.28 -9.87
C GLU A 43 -7.56 -3.49 -8.62
N GLU A 44 -7.33 -4.74 -8.24
CA GLU A 44 -6.59 -5.08 -7.02
C GLU A 44 -5.64 -6.26 -7.21
N GLY A 45 -4.61 -6.32 -6.37
CA GLY A 45 -3.71 -7.49 -6.27
C GLY A 45 -4.17 -8.48 -5.20
N VAL A 46 -3.29 -9.42 -4.85
CA VAL A 46 -3.55 -10.40 -3.78
C VAL A 46 -2.79 -10.01 -2.51
N PHE A 47 -3.52 -9.74 -1.44
CA PHE A 47 -2.92 -9.34 -0.16
C PHE A 47 -2.05 -10.47 0.42
N GLY A 48 -0.80 -10.13 0.76
CA GLY A 48 0.14 -11.05 1.41
C GLY A 48 0.95 -11.93 0.45
N GLU A 49 0.65 -11.87 -0.85
CA GLU A 49 1.38 -12.63 -1.86
C GLU A 49 2.53 -11.83 -2.48
N ARG A 50 3.52 -12.56 -3.00
CA ARG A 50 4.57 -11.96 -3.84
C ARG A 50 3.98 -11.66 -5.22
N MET A 51 4.13 -10.42 -5.67
CA MET A 51 3.60 -9.95 -6.95
C MET A 51 4.70 -9.29 -7.78
N GLU A 52 4.55 -9.39 -9.10
CA GLU A 52 5.27 -8.57 -10.07
C GLU A 52 4.28 -7.54 -10.62
N VAL A 53 4.62 -6.25 -10.52
CA VAL A 53 3.73 -5.15 -10.89
C VAL A 53 4.37 -4.35 -12.01
N GLU A 54 3.79 -4.42 -13.20
CA GLU A 54 4.17 -3.58 -14.33
C GLU A 54 3.39 -2.26 -14.30
N LEU A 55 4.07 -1.14 -14.54
CA LEU A 55 3.48 0.18 -14.55
C LEU A 55 4.09 1.02 -15.69
N LEU A 56 3.24 1.56 -16.54
CA LEU A 56 3.61 2.65 -17.45
C LEU A 56 3.25 3.98 -16.79
N ASN A 57 4.25 4.70 -16.28
CA ASN A 57 4.06 5.99 -15.62
C ASN A 57 4.21 7.14 -16.64
N ASP A 58 3.09 7.57 -17.22
CA ASP A 58 3.05 8.64 -18.22
C ASP A 58 3.01 10.03 -17.54
N GLY A 59 4.10 10.80 -17.65
CA GLY A 59 4.34 12.05 -16.90
C GLY A 59 5.82 12.28 -16.59
N PRO A 60 6.48 11.46 -15.76
CA PRO A 60 5.93 10.71 -14.65
C PRO A 60 5.51 11.66 -13.53
N VAL A 61 4.36 11.40 -12.92
CA VAL A 61 3.90 12.14 -11.74
C VAL A 61 3.77 11.15 -10.59
N THR A 62 4.34 11.49 -9.43
CA THR A 62 4.24 10.67 -8.22
C THR A 62 3.87 11.56 -7.06
N ILE A 63 2.72 11.30 -6.47
CA ILE A 63 2.21 12.04 -5.31
C ILE A 63 2.15 11.05 -4.15
N ILE A 64 2.79 11.40 -3.04
CA ILE A 64 2.75 10.63 -1.80
C ILE A 64 1.73 11.31 -0.88
N LEU A 65 0.80 10.52 -0.36
CA LEU A 65 -0.23 10.97 0.58
C LEU A 65 -0.10 10.15 1.87
N GLU A 66 -0.20 10.84 3.00
CA GLU A 66 -0.26 10.27 4.35
C GLU A 66 -1.46 10.90 5.06
N SER A 67 -2.21 10.10 5.80
CA SER A 67 -3.44 10.54 6.48
C SER A 67 -3.20 11.02 7.92
N GLU A 68 -1.96 10.90 8.41
CA GLU A 68 -1.54 11.39 9.74
C GLU A 68 -1.11 12.87 9.68
#